data_AF-A0A8T4XFQ4-F1
#
_entry.id   AF-A0A8T4XFQ4-F1
#
_cell.length_a   1.000
_cell.length_b   1.000
_cell.length_c   1.000
_cell.angle_alpha   90.00
_cell.angle_beta   90.00
_cell.angle_gamma   90.00
#
_symmetry.space_group_name_H-M   'P 1'
#
loop_
_entity.id
_entity.type
_entity.pdbx_description
1 polymer ?
#
loop_
_entity_poly.entity_id
_entity_poly.type
_entity_poly.pdbx_seq_one_letter_code
_entity_poly.pdbx_strand_id
1 'polypeptide(L)' 'MAKCPACKAENPTPTKTWKYGAFTVEAYTCKNCQTQYREYYNKDGKYSFTLKLEKGKGYIKA' A
#
# COMPACT_ATOMS: atom_id res chain seq x y z
N MET A 1 -2.52 -9.79 6.28
CA MET A 1 -3.30 -9.59 5.04
C MET A 1 -3.54 -8.10 4.87
N ALA A 2 -3.05 -7.52 3.78
CA ALA A 2 -3.24 -6.10 3.51
C ALA A 2 -4.73 -5.83 3.28
N LYS A 3 -5.30 -4.87 4.01
CA LYS A 3 -6.69 -4.44 3.84
C LYS A 3 -6.69 -3.15 3.04
N CYS A 4 -7.59 -3.05 2.06
CA CYS A 4 -7.71 -1.82 1.30
C CYS A 4 -8.17 -0.67 2.23
N PRO A 5 -7.44 0.44 2.31
CA PRO A 5 -7.81 1.56 3.18
C PRO A 5 -9.11 2.27 2.75
N ALA A 6 -9.57 2.05 1.52
CA ALA A 6 -10.80 2.65 1.00
C ALA A 6 -12.05 1.80 1.29
N CYS A 7 -12.07 0.54 0.85
CA CYS A 7 -13.25 -0.32 0.94
C CYS A 7 -13.15 -1.41 2.01
N LYS A 8 -12.04 -1.47 2.76
CA LYS A 8 -11.74 -2.51 3.77
C LYS A 8 -11.68 -3.95 3.25
N ALA A 9 -11.81 -4.15 1.93
CA ALA A 9 -11.67 -5.46 1.31
C ALA A 9 -10.26 -6.02 1.53
N GLU A 10 -10.19 -7.33 1.70
CA GLU A 10 -8.92 -8.05 1.79
C GLU A 10 -8.24 -8.08 0.43
N ASN A 11 -6.95 -7.74 0.41
CA ASN A 11 -6.15 -7.77 -0.80
C ASN A 11 -4.78 -8.38 -0.47
N PRO A 12 -4.72 -9.72 -0.42
CA PRO A 12 -3.54 -10.43 0.09
C PRO A 12 -2.31 -10.32 -0.81
N THR A 13 -2.49 -9.97 -2.09
CA THR A 13 -1.42 -10.03 -3.08
C THR A 13 -0.94 -8.64 -3.48
N PRO A 14 0.32 -8.27 -3.19
CA PRO A 14 0.91 -7.06 -3.73
C PRO A 14 1.05 -7.19 -5.25
N THR A 15 0.71 -6.12 -5.96
CA THR A 15 0.88 -6.04 -7.41
C THR A 15 2.35 -5.83 -7.79
N LYS A 16 3.11 -5.17 -6.92
CA LYS A 16 4.54 -4.91 -7.13
C LYS A 16 5.22 -4.66 -5.79
N THR A 17 6.39 -5.23 -5.60
CA THR A 17 7.24 -4.97 -4.42
C THR A 17 8.59 -4.44 -4.89
N TRP A 18 9.09 -3.38 -4.23
CA TRP A 18 10.42 -2.82 -4.51
C TRP A 18 11.04 -2.23 -3.25
N LYS A 19 12.37 -2.04 -3.26
CA LYS A 19 13.06 -1.34 -2.18
C LYS A 19 13.16 0.14 -2.48
N TYR A 20 12.84 0.98 -1.50
CA TYR A 20 12.96 2.43 -1.54
C TYR A 20 13.83 2.91 -0.38
N GLY A 21 15.13 3.07 -0.64
CA GLY A 21 16.11 3.43 0.38
C GLY A 21 16.14 2.42 1.53
N ALA A 22 15.73 2.87 2.72
CA ALA A 22 15.62 2.05 3.92
C ALA A 22 14.33 1.22 4.03
N PHE A 23 13.41 1.38 3.08
CA PHE A 23 12.08 0.79 3.17
C PHE A 23 11.87 -0.29 2.11
N THR A 24 11.14 -1.34 2.46
CA THR A 24 10.52 -2.24 1.49
C THR A 24 9.12 -1.70 1.22
N VAL A 25 8.80 -1.48 -0.04
CA VAL A 25 7.51 -0.93 -0.47
C VAL A 25 6.75 -2.01 -1.21
N GLU A 26 5.53 -2.27 -0.75
CA GLU A 26 4.60 -3.19 -1.39
C GLU A 26 3.42 -2.38 -1.91
N ALA A 27 3.26 -2.32 -3.24
CA ALA A 27 2.11 -1.71 -3.87
C ALA A 27 1.00 -2.73 -4.05
N TYR A 28 -0.21 -2.27 -3.78
CA TYR A 28 -1.44 -3.02 -3.90
C TYR A 28 -2.41 -2.24 -4.75
N THR A 29 -3.14 -2.96 -5.60
CA THR A 29 -4.30 -2.43 -6.31
C THR A 29 -5.50 -3.23 -5.84
N CYS A 30 -6.46 -2.57 -5.19
CA CYS A 30 -7.66 -3.27 -4.74
C CYS A 30 -8.49 -3.69 -5.95
N LYS A 31 -8.81 -4.98 -6.09
CA LYS A 31 -9.66 -5.47 -7.19
C LYS A 31 -11.11 -4.98 -7.11
N ASN A 32 -11.56 -4.57 -5.91
CA ASN A 32 -12.95 -4.20 -5.67
C ASN A 32 -13.21 -2.72 -5.99
N CYS A 33 -12.42 -1.81 -5.43
CA CYS A 33 -12.59 -0.37 -5.63
C CYS A 33 -11.51 0.27 -6.51
N GLN A 34 -10.62 -0.53 -7.11
CA GLN A 34 -9.50 -0.09 -7.97
C GLN A 34 -8.56 0.92 -7.31
N THR A 35 -8.66 1.10 -5.98
CA THR A 35 -7.79 2.01 -5.23
C THR A 35 -6.40 1.42 -5.16
N GLN A 36 -5.42 2.21 -5.59
CA GLN A 36 -4.02 1.86 -5.44
C GLN A 36 -3.53 2.36 -4.09
N TYR A 37 -2.78 1.54 -3.37
CA TYR A 37 -2.14 1.93 -2.13
C TYR A 37 -0.80 1.21 -1.99
N ARG A 38 0.05 1.70 -1.10
CA ARG A 38 1.41 1.23 -0.90
C ARG A 38 1.67 1.09 0.58
N GLU A 39 2.11 -0.07 1.01
CA GLU A 39 2.58 -0.31 2.36
C GLU A 39 4.10 -0.18 2.39
N TYR A 40 4.60 0.54 3.38
CA TYR A 40 6.02 0.75 3.61
C TYR A 40 6.43 -0.01 4.86
N TYR A 41 7.44 -0.85 4.71
CA TYR A 41 8.04 -1.64 5.77
C TYR A 41 9.47 -1.14 6.01
N ASN A 42 9.88 -1.02 7.26
CA ASN A 42 11.24 -0.61 7.62
C ASN A 42 12.25 -1.72 7.27
N LYS A 43 13.56 -1.43 7.39
CA LYS A 43 14.66 -2.39 7.18
C LYS A 43 14.49 -3.69 7.99
N ASP A 44 13.87 -3.58 9.17
CA ASP A 44 13.53 -4.69 10.07
C ASP A 44 12.35 -5.56 9.62
N GLY A 45 11.71 -5.24 8.48
CA GLY A 45 10.47 -5.87 8.03
C GLY A 45 9.22 -5.43 8.80
N LYS A 46 9.34 -4.48 9.73
CA LYS A 46 8.21 -3.91 10.48
C LYS A 46 7.40 -2.96 9.62
N TYR A 47 6.09 -3.13 9.59
CA TYR A 47 5.16 -2.18 8.97
C TYR A 47 5.37 -0.79 9.56
N SER A 48 5.52 0.20 8.68
CA SER A 48 5.79 1.60 9.02
C SER A 48 4.55 2.46 8.80
N PHE A 49 4.07 2.50 7.56
CA PHE A 49 2.87 3.26 7.19
C PHE A 49 2.31 2.82 5.84
N THR A 50 1.05 3.17 5.59
CA THR A 50 0.38 3.00 4.30
C THR A 50 0.17 4.35 3.63
N LEU A 51 0.42 4.41 2.33
CA LEU A 51 0.04 5.52 1.46
C LEU A 51 -1.07 5.05 0.51
N LYS A 52 -2.24 5.69 0.54
CA LYS A 52 -3.29 5.47 -0.46
C LYS A 52 -3.19 6.50 -1.59
N LEU A 53 -3.37 6.06 -2.83
CA LEU A 53 -3.52 6.97 -3.96
C LEU A 53 -4.96 7.46 -4.00
N GLU A 54 -5.14 8.76 -3.83
CA GLU A 54 -6.44 9.41 -3.97
C GLU A 54 -6.46 10.22 -5.28
N LYS A 55 -7.45 9.95 -6.13
CA LYS A 55 -7.58 10.59 -7.44
C LYS A 55 -7.69 12.12 -7.26
N GLY A 56 -6.74 12.85 -7.81
CA GLY A 56 -6.67 14.32 -7.73
C GLY A 56 -5.81 14.88 -6.57
N LYS A 57 -5.37 14.04 -5.62
CA LYS A 57 -4.50 14.48 -4.49
C LYS A 57 -3.16 13.72 -4.40
N GLY A 58 -2.99 12.65 -5.18
CA GLY A 58 -1.76 11.85 -5.17
C GLY A 58 -1.72 10.84 -4.01
N TYR A 59 -0.52 10.48 -3.55
CA TYR A 59 -0.34 9.54 -2.45
C TYR A 59 -0.49 10.24 -1.11
N ILE A 60 -1.50 9.86 -0.34
CA ILE A 60 -1.81 10.40 0.98
C ILE A 60 -1.62 9.30 2.02
N LYS A 61 -1.05 9.65 3.18
CA LYS A 61 -0.93 8.71 4.30
C LYS A 61 -2.33 8.29 4.76
N ALA A 62 -2.57 6.97 4.78
CA ALA A 62 -3.84 6.37 5.18
C ALA A 62 -3.90 6.15 6.70
#